data_AF-A0A0F5IN37-F1
#
_entry.id   AF-A0A0F5IN37-F1
#
_cell.length_a   1.000
_cell.length_b   1.000
_cell.length_c   1.000
_cell.angle_alpha   90.00
_cell.angle_beta   90.00
_cell.angle_gamma   90.00
#
_symmetry.space_group_name_H-M   'P 1'
#
loop_
_entity.id
_entity.type
_entity.pdbx_description
1 polymer ?
#
loop_
_entity_poly.entity_id
_entity_poly.type
_entity_poly.pdbx_seq_one_letter_code
_entity_poly.pdbx_strand_id
1 'polypeptide(L)'
;MKLTDQQLRKLGAVLVIHKCPNCGDENRRILSPDICHIVALETTEGETEVAKMGAMPCVMATCKECGYVSLFNLKVLDVLNLNSELD
;
A
#
# COMPACT_ATOMS: atom_id res chain seq x y z
N MET A 1 6.13 -7.44 6.85
CA MET A 1 4.91 -7.53 7.68
C MET A 1 3.72 -7.77 6.77
N LYS A 2 2.71 -8.52 7.21
CA LYS A 2 1.50 -8.79 6.42
C LYS A 2 0.26 -8.26 7.13
N LEU A 3 -0.73 -7.86 6.35
CA LEU A 3 -2.06 -7.53 6.82
C LEU A 3 -2.78 -8.81 7.26
N THR A 4 -3.60 -8.70 8.30
CA THR A 4 -4.53 -9.77 8.69
C THR A 4 -5.68 -9.87 7.69
N ASP A 5 -6.38 -11.01 7.68
CA ASP A 5 -7.57 -11.18 6.84
C ASP A 5 -8.67 -10.14 7.14
N GLN A 6 -8.79 -9.72 8.40
CA GLN A 6 -9.72 -8.67 8.79
C GLN A 6 -9.34 -7.32 8.17
N GLN A 7 -8.05 -6.96 8.20
CA GLN A 7 -7.55 -5.74 7.58
C GLN A 7 -7.71 -5.79 6.05
N LEU A 8 -7.45 -6.93 5.42
CA LEU A 8 -7.65 -7.14 3.98
C LEU A 8 -9.11 -7.00 3.56
N ARG A 9 -10.05 -7.53 4.36
CA ARG A 9 -11.48 -7.35 4.10
C ARG A 9 -11.91 -5.89 4.21
N LYS A 10 -11.46 -5.17 5.25
CA LYS A 10 -11.72 -3.72 5.38
C LYS A 10 -11.18 -2.94 4.18
N LEU A 11 -9.95 -3.24 3.76
CA LEU A 11 -9.34 -2.65 2.56
C LEU A 11 -10.15 -2.95 1.30
N GLY A 12 -10.58 -4.20 1.09
CA GLY A 12 -11.40 -4.57 -0.07
C GLY A 12 -12.76 -3.89 -0.12
N ALA A 13 -13.32 -3.49 1.03
CA ALA A 13 -14.57 -2.73 1.10
C ALA A 13 -14.39 -1.23 0.78
N VAL A 14 -13.22 -0.65 1.09
CA VAL A 14 -12.92 0.77 0.85
C VAL A 14 -12.29 0.99 -0.52
N LEU A 15 -11.43 0.08 -0.95
CA LEU A 15 -10.72 0.16 -2.22
C LEU A 15 -11.61 -0.34 -3.36
N VAL A 16 -12.25 0.62 -4.00
CA VAL A 16 -13.03 0.39 -5.21
C VAL A 16 -12.09 0.25 -6.40
N ILE A 17 -11.56 -0.96 -6.63
CA ILE A 17 -10.60 -1.24 -7.70
C ILE A 17 -11.32 -1.91 -8.88
N HIS A 18 -12.12 -1.16 -9.63
CA HIS A 18 -12.94 -1.70 -10.72
C HIS A 18 -12.20 -1.82 -12.06
N LYS A 19 -11.51 -0.76 -12.49
CA LYS A 19 -10.86 -0.70 -13.80
C LYS A 19 -9.40 -0.37 -13.66
N CYS A 20 -8.53 -1.04 -14.40
CA CYS A 20 -7.11 -0.68 -14.50
C CYS A 20 -6.98 0.66 -15.24
N PRO A 21 -6.35 1.71 -14.66
CA PRO A 21 -6.17 3.00 -15.32
C PRO A 21 -5.18 2.92 -16.48
N ASN A 22 -4.38 1.85 -16.55
CA ASN A 22 -3.36 1.69 -17.57
C ASN A 22 -3.90 0.99 -18.82
N CYS A 23 -4.40 -0.25 -18.70
CA CYS A 23 -4.88 -1.04 -19.85
C CYS A 23 -6.40 -1.08 -20.01
N GLY A 24 -7.16 -0.50 -19.07
CA GLY A 24 -8.62 -0.51 -19.12
C GLY A 24 -9.27 -1.85 -18.76
N ASP A 25 -8.50 -2.85 -18.35
CA ASP A 25 -9.02 -4.14 -17.88
C ASP A 25 -9.98 -3.98 -16.68
N GLU A 26 -11.15 -4.62 -16.76
CA GLU A 26 -12.21 -4.59 -15.75
C GLU A 26 -12.13 -5.78 -14.78
N ASN A 27 -11.16 -6.69 -14.98
CA ASN A 27 -10.97 -7.80 -14.07
C ASN A 27 -10.39 -7.32 -12.73
N ARG A 28 -10.68 -8.09 -11.66
CA ARG A 28 -10.23 -7.77 -10.30
C ARG A 28 -8.70 -7.73 -10.24
N ARG A 29 -8.17 -6.59 -9.81
CA ARG A 29 -6.76 -6.50 -9.40
C ARG A 29 -6.51 -7.32 -8.14
N ILE A 30 -5.30 -7.85 -8.00
CA ILE A 30 -4.90 -8.57 -6.80
C ILE A 30 -4.41 -7.57 -5.76
N LEU A 31 -5.05 -7.53 -4.60
CA LEU A 31 -4.52 -6.84 -3.43
C LEU A 31 -3.50 -7.75 -2.75
N SER A 32 -2.27 -7.27 -2.59
CA SER A 32 -1.22 -8.00 -1.87
C SER A 32 -1.47 -7.96 -0.36
N PRO A 33 -1.25 -9.07 0.37
CA PRO A 33 -1.24 -9.06 1.83
C PRO A 33 -0.01 -8.37 2.42
N ASP A 34 1.04 -8.14 1.62
CA ASP A 34 2.29 -7.59 2.12
C ASP A 34 2.22 -6.07 2.29
N ILE A 35 2.71 -5.59 3.43
CA ILE A 35 2.90 -4.17 3.70
C ILE A 35 4.28 -3.78 3.14
N CYS A 36 4.29 -2.87 2.17
CA CYS A 36 5.50 -2.23 1.69
C CYS A 36 5.67 -0.85 2.35
N HIS A 37 6.89 -0.34 2.37
CA HIS A 37 7.18 0.99 2.88
C HIS A 37 7.81 1.82 1.77
N ILE A 38 7.12 2.88 1.36
CA ILE A 38 7.73 3.89 0.50
C ILE A 38 8.60 4.75 1.39
N VAL A 39 9.84 4.95 0.96
CA VAL A 39 10.83 5.73 1.68
C VAL A 39 11.35 6.83 0.77
N ALA A 40 11.44 8.05 1.30
CA ALA A 40 12.11 9.14 0.61
C ALA A 40 13.60 9.08 0.96
N LEU A 41 14.45 9.03 -0.06
CA LEU A 41 15.89 9.13 0.08
C LEU A 41 16.30 10.54 -0.31
N GLU A 42 16.87 11.28 0.63
CA GLU A 42 17.61 12.50 0.30
C GLU A 42 19.04 12.09 -0.01
N THR A 43 19.47 12.36 -1.24
CA THR A 43 20.86 12.17 -1.66
C THR A 43 21.53 13.52 -1.72
N THR A 44 22.44 13.79 -0.78
CA THR A 44 23.35 14.92 -0.82
C THR A 44 24.73 14.41 -1.17
N GLU A 45 25.31 14.92 -2.26
CA GLU A 45 26.72 14.72 -2.65
C GLU A 45 27.25 13.27 -2.60
N GLY A 46 26.42 12.29 -2.96
CA GLY A 46 26.83 10.87 -3.04
C GLY A 46 26.67 10.08 -1.75
N GLU A 47 26.22 10.72 -0.67
CA GLU A 47 25.83 10.05 0.57
C GLU A 47 24.30 9.92 0.65
N THR A 48 23.83 8.72 0.99
CA THR A 48 22.40 8.46 1.23
C THR A 48 22.15 8.52 2.73
N GLU A 49 21.53 9.60 3.21
CA GLU A 49 21.17 9.70 4.64
C GLU A 49 19.94 8.84 4.95
N VAL A 50 20.18 7.67 5.57
CA VAL A 50 19.13 6.73 5.96
C VAL A 50 18.40 7.15 7.24
N ALA A 51 19.03 7.99 8.07
CA ALA A 51 18.59 8.28 9.44
C ALA A 51 17.32 9.16 9.55
N LYS A 52 16.93 9.87 8.47
CA LYS A 52 15.73 10.72 8.42
C LYS A 52 14.65 10.19 7.46
N MET A 53 14.68 8.90 7.16
CA MET A 53 13.75 8.31 6.20
C MET A 53 12.34 8.24 6.80
N GLY A 54 11.49 9.19 6.43
CA GLY A 54 10.05 9.05 6.58
C GLY A 54 9.58 7.81 5.83
N ALA A 55 9.02 6.84 6.56
CA ALA A 55 8.46 5.63 5.98
C ALA A 55 6.93 5.75 5.87
N MET A 56 6.42 5.58 4.66
CA MET A 56 4.99 5.56 4.37
C MET A 56 4.55 4.10 4.13
N PRO A 57 3.82 3.49 5.08
CA PRO A 57 3.33 2.13 4.91
C PRO A 57 2.21 2.10 3.87
N CYS A 58 2.34 1.21 2.90
CA CYS A 58 1.43 1.07 1.78
C CYS A 58 1.01 -0.39 1.58
N VAL A 59 -0.15 -0.58 0.98
CA VAL A 59 -0.56 -1.85 0.39
C VAL A 59 -0.56 -1.73 -1.13
N MET A 60 -0.21 -2.82 -1.80
CA MET A 60 -0.08 -2.87 -3.25
C MET A 60 -1.30 -3.57 -3.87
N ALA A 61 -1.83 -3.00 -4.95
CA ALA A 61 -2.75 -3.67 -5.85
C ALA A 61 -2.16 -3.77 -7.26
N THR A 62 -2.13 -4.96 -7.82
CA THR A 62 -1.52 -5.24 -9.13
C THR A 62 -2.55 -5.70 -10.14
N CYS A 63 -2.58 -5.08 -11.31
CA CYS A 63 -3.35 -5.56 -12.46
C CYS A 63 -2.70 -6.83 -13.03
N LYS A 64 -3.51 -7.88 -13.21
CA LYS A 64 -3.01 -9.16 -13.75
C LYS A 64 -2.62 -9.09 -15.22
N GLU A 65 -3.28 -8.22 -15.99
CA GLU A 65 -3.08 -8.16 -17.44
C GLU A 65 -1.83 -7.39 -17.85
N CYS A 66 -1.62 -6.19 -17.30
CA CYS A 66 -0.51 -5.32 -17.71
C CYS A 66 0.52 -5.08 -16.61
N GLY A 67 0.37 -5.71 -15.43
CA GLY A 67 1.30 -5.53 -14.31
C GLY A 67 1.25 -4.16 -13.63
N TYR A 68 0.30 -3.29 -13.99
CA TYR A 68 0.21 -1.94 -13.41
C TYR A 68 -0.02 -2.02 -11.89
N VAL A 69 0.78 -1.26 -11.15
CA VAL A 69 0.77 -1.25 -9.69
C VAL A 69 0.13 0.04 -9.17
N SER A 70 -0.80 -0.10 -8.23
CA SER A 70 -1.29 0.99 -7.40
C SER A 70 -0.86 0.78 -5.96
N LEU A 71 -0.37 1.84 -5.33
CA LEU A 71 0.03 1.85 -3.92
C LEU A 71 -0.96 2.72 -3.14
N PHE A 72 -1.43 2.18 -2.02
CA PHE A 72 -2.39 2.87 -1.16
C PHE A 72 -1.81 3.06 0.25
N ASN A 73 -1.80 4.31 0.73
CA ASN A 73 -1.27 4.67 2.04
C ASN A 73 -2.18 4.13 3.16
N LEU A 74 -1.65 3.22 3.97
CA LEU A 74 -2.40 2.54 5.02
C LEU A 74 -2.72 3.42 6.24
N LYS A 75 -1.99 4.52 6.45
CA LYS A 75 -2.30 5.51 7.49
C LYS A 75 -3.52 6.34 7.12
N VAL A 76 -3.65 6.73 5.85
CA VAL A 76 -4.80 7.49 5.34
C VAL A 76 -6.07 6.64 5.33
N LEU A 77 -5.93 5.34 5.08
CA LEU A 77 -7.04 4.39 5.10
C LEU A 77 -7.42 3.89 6.50
N ASP A 78 -6.73 4.37 7.55
CA ASP A 78 -6.96 4.00 8.95
C ASP A 78 -6.94 2.47 9.23
N VAL A 79 -6.07 1.74 8.53
CA VAL A 79 -5.99 0.27 8.62
C VAL A 79 -4.97 -0.21 9.67
N LEU A 80 -4.00 0.65 10.02
CA LEU A 80 -2.89 0.33 10.92
C LEU A 80 -3.05 0.86 12.35
N ASN A 81 -4.04 1.70 12.65
CA ASN A 81 -4.25 2.27 13.99
C ASN A 81 -4.99 1.31 14.97
N LEU A 82 -4.81 0.00 14.82
CA LEU A 82 -5.49 -1.01 15.63
C LEU A 82 -4.88 -1.27 17.03
N ASN A 83 -4.04 -0.36 17.53
CA ASN A 83 -3.49 -0.41 18.89
C ASN A 83 -3.92 0.82 19.74
N SER A 84 -5.13 1.35 19.53
CA SER A 84 -5.74 2.33 20.45
C SER A 84 -7.00 1.81 21.16
N GLU A 85 -7.32 0.53 21.00
CA GLU A 85 -8.39 -0.17 21.73
C GLU A 85 -7.84 -1.38 22.50
N LEU A 86 -6.80 -1.15 23.30
CA LEU A 86 -6.50 -1.98 24.45
C LEU A 86 -6.39 -1.04 25.65
N ASP A 87 -7.42 -1.12 26.49
CA ASP A 87 -7.45 -0.64 27.87
C ASP A 87 -6.19 -1.04 28.67
#